data_AF-A0A7J0FIS4-F1
#
_entry.id   AF-A0A7J0FIS4-F1
#
_cell.length_a   1.000
_cell.length_b   1.000
_cell.length_c   1.000
_cell.angle_alpha   90.00
_cell.angle_beta   90.00
_cell.angle_gamma   90.00
#
_symmetry.space_group_name_H-M   'P 1'
#
loop_
_entity.id
_entity.type
_entity.pdbx_description
1 polymer ?
#
loop_
_entity_poly.entity_id
_entity_poly.type
_entity_poly.pdbx_seq_one_letter_code
_entity_poly.pdbx_strand_id
1 'polypeptide(L)'
;MDILLSVLEFAASYNSYTNLKLRMHHIPVERPPLNLLRQELAGTCIYLDILQKTTSEINSKKGDQLDNNVSQDESSSTVKSDSSLTERAEEKLVSFCGQVLKEASDFQSSMGETNNMDIHRVLELRSPIIVKVVKGMCLMNSQIFRKHLRQFYPFITKLVCCDQMDVRGAVGDLFSMQLTALLPQKIDVAPPSSFADRKSVGIALES
;
A
#
# COMPACT_ATOMS: atom_id res chain seq x y z
N MET A 1 6.40 -1.35 24.49
CA MET A 1 5.57 -0.70 23.46
C MET A 1 6.16 0.65 23.04
N ASP A 2 6.69 1.42 24.00
CA ASP A 2 7.25 2.76 23.78
C ASP A 2 8.42 2.79 22.79
N ILE A 3 9.37 1.85 22.86
CA ILE A 3 10.54 1.85 21.97
C ILE A 3 10.13 1.73 20.49
N LEU A 4 9.18 0.83 20.18
CA LEU A 4 8.72 0.63 18.80
C LEU A 4 8.05 1.90 18.28
N LEU A 5 7.16 2.49 19.08
CA LEU A 5 6.45 3.71 18.73
C LEU A 5 7.39 4.92 18.62
N SER A 6 8.40 5.03 19.50
CA SER A 6 9.42 6.07 19.43
C SER A 6 10.32 5.92 18.21
N VAL A 7 10.70 4.69 17.85
CA VAL A 7 11.43 4.41 16.59
C VAL A 7 10.55 4.76 15.39
N LEU A 8 9.25 4.49 15.48
CA LEU A 8 8.25 4.85 14.46
C LEU A 8 8.20 6.38 14.28
N GLU A 9 8.04 7.12 15.36
CA GLU A 9 7.96 8.59 15.32
C GLU A 9 9.27 9.25 14.88
N PHE A 10 10.40 8.70 15.32
CA PHE A 10 11.72 9.11 14.85
C PHE A 10 11.85 8.90 13.34
N ALA A 11 11.53 7.71 12.82
CA ALA A 11 11.64 7.40 11.40
C ALA A 11 10.70 8.27 10.55
N ALA A 12 9.46 8.50 11.00
CA ALA A 12 8.53 9.38 10.30
C ALA A 12 9.03 10.83 10.25
N SER A 13 9.54 11.34 11.38
CA SER A 13 10.12 12.69 11.45
C SER A 13 11.37 12.82 10.59
N TYR A 14 12.29 11.85 10.69
CA TYR A 14 13.56 11.83 9.97
C TYR A 14 13.36 11.86 8.45
N ASN A 15 12.43 11.03 7.94
CA ASN A 15 12.14 10.90 6.51
C ASN A 15 11.20 11.99 5.97
N SER A 16 10.76 12.95 6.79
CA SER A 16 9.90 14.05 6.34
C SER A 16 10.61 14.95 5.32
N TYR A 17 9.83 15.55 4.41
CA TYR A 17 10.41 16.37 3.33
C TYR A 17 11.20 17.57 3.89
N THR A 18 10.66 18.23 4.91
CA THR A 18 11.31 19.38 5.54
C THR A 18 12.69 19.00 6.09
N ASN A 19 12.79 17.87 6.79
CA ASN A 19 14.06 17.40 7.35
C ASN A 19 15.03 16.88 6.28
N LEU A 20 14.52 16.29 5.21
CA LEU A 20 15.33 15.91 4.05
C LEU A 20 15.93 17.14 3.37
N LYS A 21 15.11 18.17 3.12
CA LYS A 21 15.54 19.43 2.52
C LYS A 21 16.60 20.12 3.37
N LEU A 22 16.40 20.19 4.69
CA LEU A 22 17.41 20.71 5.61
C LEU A 22 18.72 19.95 5.50
N ARG A 23 18.72 18.61 5.51
CA ARG A 23 19.94 17.80 5.38
C ARG A 23 20.62 17.99 4.02
N MET A 24 19.85 18.15 2.95
CA MET A 24 20.39 18.41 1.62
C MET A 24 21.10 19.75 1.50
N HIS A 25 20.62 20.80 2.17
CA HIS A 25 21.30 22.10 2.20
C HIS A 25 22.71 22.04 2.84
N HIS A 26 22.97 21.04 3.68
CA HIS A 26 24.28 20.85 4.29
C HIS A 26 25.25 20.03 3.42
N ILE A 27 24.79 19.49 2.28
CA ILE A 27 25.63 18.69 1.36
C ILE A 27 26.05 19.56 0.17
N PRO A 28 27.36 19.71 -0.10
CA PRO A 28 27.84 20.49 -1.23
C PRO A 28 27.25 19.98 -2.56
N VAL A 29 26.99 20.92 -3.47
CA VAL A 29 26.31 20.66 -4.76
C VAL A 29 27.13 19.71 -5.65
N GLU A 30 28.45 19.72 -5.48
CA GLU A 30 29.42 18.94 -6.27
C GLU A 30 29.39 17.42 -6.02
N ARG A 31 28.75 16.96 -4.93
CA ARG A 31 28.72 15.53 -4.57
C ARG A 31 27.29 15.00 -4.55
N PRO A 32 26.92 13.99 -5.36
CA PRO A 32 25.62 13.33 -5.25
C PRO A 32 25.41 12.81 -3.82
N PRO A 33 24.26 13.08 -3.18
CA PRO A 33 24.04 12.72 -1.78
C PRO A 33 23.60 11.24 -1.67
N LEU A 34 24.36 10.32 -2.29
CA LEU A 34 24.03 8.90 -2.37
C LEU A 34 23.88 8.25 -1.00
N ASN A 35 24.69 8.67 -0.02
CA ASN A 35 24.58 8.16 1.35
C ASN A 35 23.27 8.61 2.01
N LEU A 36 22.83 9.84 1.73
CA LEU A 36 21.55 10.36 2.20
C LEU A 36 20.41 9.53 1.60
N LEU A 37 20.42 9.31 0.28
CA LEU A 37 19.42 8.46 -0.39
C LEU A 37 19.36 7.06 0.22
N ARG A 38 20.52 6.41 0.39
CA ARG A 38 20.60 5.07 0.96
C ARG A 38 20.04 5.02 2.37
N GLN A 39 20.33 6.04 3.18
CA GLN A 39 19.84 6.15 4.55
C GLN A 39 18.32 6.34 4.59
N GLU A 40 17.78 7.26 3.79
CA GLU A 40 16.34 7.49 3.70
C GLU A 40 15.59 6.25 3.24
N LEU A 41 16.12 5.59 2.20
CA LEU A 41 15.52 4.39 1.64
C LEU A 41 15.54 3.26 2.67
N ALA A 42 16.66 3.05 3.36
CA ALA A 42 16.77 2.03 4.40
C ALA A 42 15.81 2.31 5.56
N GLY A 43 15.75 3.55 6.05
CA GLY A 43 14.83 3.96 7.10
C GLY A 43 13.37 3.75 6.71
N THR A 44 13.00 4.14 5.49
CA THR A 44 11.66 3.90 4.93
C THR A 44 11.33 2.42 4.82
N CYS A 45 12.28 1.59 4.36
CA CYS A 45 12.07 0.14 4.24
C CYS A 45 11.79 -0.49 5.61
N ILE A 46 12.61 -0.18 6.61
CA ILE A 46 12.45 -0.72 7.97
C ILE A 46 11.11 -0.28 8.56
N TYR A 47 10.78 1.00 8.43
CA TYR A 47 9.53 1.56 8.93
C TYR A 47 8.30 0.87 8.31
N LEU A 48 8.31 0.72 6.99
CA LEU A 48 7.21 0.11 6.25
C LEU A 48 7.07 -1.38 6.55
N ASP A 49 8.19 -2.11 6.67
CA ASP A 49 8.21 -3.54 7.01
C ASP A 49 7.64 -3.82 8.41
N ILE A 50 8.04 -3.01 9.40
CA ILE A 50 7.49 -3.08 10.76
C ILE A 50 5.97 -2.90 10.74
N LEU A 51 5.49 -1.83 10.11
CA LEU A 51 4.06 -1.52 10.04
C LEU A 51 3.25 -2.59 9.31
N GLN A 52 3.77 -3.10 8.20
CA GLN A 52 3.12 -4.16 7.44
C GLN A 52 3.04 -5.47 8.22
N LYS A 53 4.12 -5.86 8.91
CA LYS A 53 4.12 -7.06 9.75
C LYS A 53 3.16 -6.94 10.91
N THR A 54 3.19 -5.80 11.63
CA THR A 54 2.27 -5.55 12.75
C THR A 54 0.81 -5.51 12.31
N THR A 55 0.50 -5.07 11.08
CA THR A 55 -0.88 -5.05 10.55
C THR A 55 -1.32 -6.35 9.87
N SER A 56 -0.40 -7.26 9.55
CA SER A 56 -0.70 -8.53 8.88
C SER A 56 -1.14 -9.63 9.83
N GLU A 57 -0.78 -9.57 11.12
CA GLU A 57 -1.14 -10.56 12.15
C GLU A 57 -2.67 -10.76 12.33
N ILE A 58 -3.48 -9.80 11.85
CA ILE A 58 -4.94 -9.86 11.85
C ILE A 58 -5.50 -11.00 10.98
N ASN A 59 -4.80 -11.42 9.92
CA ASN A 59 -5.32 -12.45 9.00
C ASN A 59 -5.05 -13.89 9.49
N SER A 60 -3.97 -14.15 10.25
CA SER A 60 -3.71 -15.50 10.77
C SER A 60 -4.67 -15.89 11.90
N LYS A 61 -5.07 -14.94 12.76
CA LYS A 61 -5.93 -15.24 13.92
C LYS A 61 -7.40 -15.48 13.56
N LYS A 62 -7.83 -15.20 12.33
CA LYS A 62 -9.22 -15.40 11.87
C LYS A 62 -9.47 -16.77 11.23
N GLY A 63 -8.41 -17.53 10.93
CA GLY A 63 -8.49 -18.86 10.30
C GLY A 63 -8.55 -20.04 11.27
N ASP A 64 -8.02 -19.90 12.49
CA ASP A 64 -7.87 -21.01 13.45
C ASP A 64 -8.97 -21.07 14.54
N GLN A 65 -9.98 -20.20 14.46
CA GLN A 65 -11.01 -20.09 15.51
C GLN A 65 -12.37 -20.67 15.10
N LEU A 66 -12.37 -21.72 14.27
CA LEU A 66 -13.60 -22.47 13.94
C LEU A 66 -13.71 -23.85 14.58
N ASP A 67 -12.64 -24.42 15.15
CA ASP A 67 -12.72 -25.71 15.83
C ASP A 67 -11.95 -25.66 17.14
N ASN A 68 -12.67 -25.46 18.26
CA ASN A 68 -12.44 -26.13 19.55
C ASN A 68 -13.28 -25.43 20.64
N ASN A 69 -14.47 -25.97 20.89
CA ASN A 69 -15.12 -25.84 22.18
C ASN A 69 -14.27 -26.61 23.22
N VAL A 70 -13.76 -25.92 24.25
CA VAL A 70 -13.61 -26.39 25.65
C VAL A 70 -12.93 -25.28 26.48
N SER A 71 -13.72 -24.77 27.43
CA SER A 71 -13.37 -24.34 28.79
C SER A 71 -12.30 -23.27 29.07
N GLN A 72 -12.83 -22.08 29.42
CA GLN A 72 -12.61 -21.32 30.66
C GLN A 72 -11.19 -20.96 31.16
N ASP A 73 -11.03 -19.64 31.24
CA ASP A 73 -10.35 -18.83 32.26
C ASP A 73 -8.86 -18.48 32.14
N GLU A 74 -8.59 -17.20 32.42
CA GLU A 74 -7.29 -16.51 32.52
C GLU A 74 -6.48 -16.25 31.23
N SER A 75 -6.95 -15.33 30.36
CA SER A 75 -6.08 -14.54 29.44
C SER A 75 -6.82 -13.34 28.80
N SER A 76 -7.46 -12.49 29.61
CA SER A 76 -8.20 -11.31 29.12
C SER A 76 -7.31 -10.07 28.86
N SER A 77 -6.03 -10.10 29.28
CA SER A 77 -5.14 -8.93 29.19
C SER A 77 -4.31 -8.85 27.90
N THR A 78 -4.03 -9.97 27.23
CA THR A 78 -3.17 -10.03 26.02
C THR A 78 -3.92 -9.70 24.73
N VAL A 79 -5.22 -9.97 24.67
CA VAL A 79 -6.03 -9.71 23.45
C VAL A 79 -6.29 -8.21 23.23
N LYS A 80 -6.42 -7.42 24.30
CA LYS A 80 -6.62 -5.96 24.22
C LYS A 80 -5.35 -5.19 23.85
N SER A 81 -4.18 -5.67 24.27
CA SER A 81 -2.90 -5.01 23.95
C SER A 81 -2.55 -5.17 22.46
N ASP A 82 -2.84 -6.33 21.88
CA ASP A 82 -2.55 -6.59 20.47
C ASP A 82 -3.51 -5.81 19.55
N SER A 83 -4.81 -5.77 19.86
CA SER A 83 -5.78 -5.04 19.03
C SER A 83 -5.49 -3.54 18.99
N SER A 84 -5.19 -2.91 20.13
CA SER A 84 -4.82 -1.49 20.20
C SER A 84 -3.50 -1.17 19.50
N LEU A 85 -2.52 -2.07 19.55
CA LEU A 85 -1.26 -1.94 18.82
C LEU A 85 -1.50 -2.01 17.30
N THR A 86 -2.30 -2.97 16.85
CA THR A 86 -2.60 -3.15 15.42
C THR A 86 -3.36 -1.97 14.83
N GLU A 87 -4.34 -1.42 15.57
CA GLU A 87 -5.08 -0.22 15.15
C GLU A 87 -4.15 0.99 15.05
N ARG A 88 -3.28 1.19 16.05
CA ARG A 88 -2.28 2.26 16.01
C ARG A 88 -1.27 2.09 14.87
N ALA A 89 -0.87 0.85 14.57
CA ALA A 89 0.00 0.55 13.44
C ALA A 89 -0.71 0.80 12.10
N GLU A 90 -1.99 0.46 11.98
CA GLU A 90 -2.82 0.77 10.81
C GLU A 90 -2.90 2.29 10.60
N GLU A 91 -3.22 3.06 11.63
CA GLU A 91 -3.27 4.52 11.57
C GLU A 91 -1.93 5.11 11.11
N LYS A 92 -0.82 4.64 11.66
CA LYS A 92 0.53 5.10 11.30
C LYS A 92 0.93 4.69 9.89
N LEU A 93 0.54 3.50 9.43
CA LEU A 93 0.75 3.02 8.06
C LEU A 93 -0.02 3.87 7.05
N VAL A 94 -1.31 4.10 7.32
CA VAL A 94 -2.17 4.92 6.47
C VAL A 94 -1.67 6.36 6.44
N SER A 95 -1.36 6.95 7.60
CA SER A 95 -0.83 8.30 7.70
C SER A 95 0.48 8.45 6.93
N PHE A 96 1.40 7.49 7.06
CA PHE A 96 2.68 7.52 6.38
C PHE A 96 2.55 7.40 4.86
N CYS A 97 1.83 6.37 4.37
CA CYS A 97 1.59 6.19 2.94
C CYS A 97 0.88 7.42 2.36
N GLY A 98 -0.16 7.91 3.04
CA GLY A 98 -0.91 9.10 2.62
C GLY A 98 -0.02 10.35 2.55
N GLN A 99 0.84 10.57 3.54
CA GLN A 99 1.75 11.71 3.56
C GLN A 99 2.78 11.64 2.42
N VAL A 100 3.39 10.48 2.19
CA VAL A 100 4.36 10.31 1.08
C VAL A 100 3.68 10.52 -0.28
N LEU A 101 2.48 9.98 -0.48
CA LEU A 101 1.71 10.18 -1.70
C LEU A 101 1.32 11.65 -1.89
N LYS A 102 0.89 12.33 -0.83
CA LYS A 102 0.55 13.75 -0.85
C LYS A 102 1.76 14.58 -1.26
N GLU A 103 2.88 14.43 -0.55
CA GLU A 103 4.12 15.13 -0.84
C GLU A 103 4.56 14.89 -2.29
N ALA A 104 4.56 13.64 -2.74
CA ALA A 104 4.88 13.28 -4.12
C ALA A 104 3.97 13.99 -5.14
N SER A 105 2.67 14.09 -4.84
CA SER A 105 1.69 14.76 -5.71
C SER A 105 1.84 16.28 -5.72
N ASP A 106 2.23 16.88 -4.60
CA ASP A 106 2.42 18.33 -4.48
C ASP A 106 3.68 18.78 -5.26
N PHE A 107 4.72 17.94 -5.31
CA PHE A 107 5.91 18.22 -6.13
C PHE A 107 5.64 18.22 -7.63
N GLN A 108 4.71 17.39 -8.11
CA GLN A 108 4.32 17.42 -9.52
C GLN A 108 3.64 18.75 -9.87
N SER A 109 2.81 19.28 -8.98
CA SER A 109 2.17 20.58 -9.21
C SER A 109 3.12 21.78 -9.13
N SER A 110 4.18 21.71 -8.32
CA SER A 110 5.12 22.84 -8.16
C SER A 110 6.25 22.87 -9.21
N MET A 111 6.43 21.80 -9.98
CA MET A 111 7.47 21.70 -11.02
C MET A 111 7.33 22.78 -12.11
N GLY A 112 6.12 23.28 -12.36
CA GLY A 112 5.89 24.35 -13.33
C GLY A 112 6.35 25.74 -12.90
N GLU A 113 6.59 25.98 -11.60
CA GLU A 113 6.68 27.34 -11.06
C GLU A 113 8.07 27.73 -10.49
N THR A 114 9.01 26.79 -10.30
CA THR A 114 10.28 27.12 -9.63
C THR A 114 11.49 26.40 -10.22
N ASN A 115 12.41 27.16 -10.85
CA ASN A 115 13.75 26.72 -11.29
C ASN A 115 14.71 26.47 -10.10
N ASN A 116 14.25 25.85 -9.02
CA ASN A 116 15.06 25.64 -7.83
C ASN A 116 15.81 24.30 -7.96
N MET A 117 17.12 24.37 -8.21
CA MET A 117 18.00 23.18 -8.31
C MET A 117 17.88 22.24 -7.10
N ASP A 118 17.59 22.76 -5.92
CA ASP A 118 17.37 21.94 -4.73
C ASP A 118 16.12 21.07 -4.84
N ILE A 119 15.06 21.57 -5.50
CA ILE A 119 13.82 20.82 -5.72
C ILE A 119 14.07 19.65 -6.67
N HIS A 120 14.79 19.87 -7.77
CA HIS A 120 15.17 18.78 -8.69
C HIS A 120 15.97 17.69 -7.98
N ARG A 121 16.96 18.07 -7.17
CA ARG A 121 17.79 17.12 -6.41
C ARG A 121 16.98 16.38 -5.35
N VAL A 122 16.05 17.04 -4.65
CA VAL A 122 15.19 16.35 -3.66
C VAL A 122 14.28 15.36 -4.38
N LEU A 123 13.76 15.70 -5.56
CA LEU A 123 12.87 14.85 -6.33
C LEU A 123 13.55 13.60 -6.87
N GLU A 124 14.78 13.71 -7.34
CA GLU A 124 15.60 12.57 -7.71
C GLU A 124 15.81 11.60 -6.54
N LEU A 125 16.05 12.15 -5.34
CA LEU A 125 16.21 11.34 -4.13
C LEU A 125 14.89 10.77 -3.63
N ARG A 126 13.76 11.38 -3.98
CA ARG A 126 12.44 10.95 -3.53
C ARG A 126 11.81 9.88 -4.42
N SER A 127 12.16 9.81 -5.71
CA SER A 127 11.64 8.76 -6.61
C SER A 127 11.76 7.35 -6.01
N PRO A 128 12.96 6.91 -5.55
CA PRO A 128 13.11 5.54 -5.02
C PRO A 128 12.30 5.30 -3.74
N ILE A 129 12.12 6.33 -2.93
CA ILE A 129 11.32 6.28 -1.70
C ILE A 129 9.83 6.14 -2.06
N ILE A 130 9.33 6.96 -2.98
CA ILE A 130 7.95 6.91 -3.46
C ILE A 130 7.65 5.53 -4.06
N VAL A 131 8.52 5.05 -4.96
CA VAL A 131 8.41 3.71 -5.54
C VAL A 131 8.35 2.65 -4.45
N LYS A 132 9.20 2.74 -3.42
CA LYS A 132 9.21 1.78 -2.32
C LYS A 132 7.91 1.81 -1.51
N VAL A 133 7.38 3.00 -1.22
CA VAL A 133 6.11 3.15 -0.49
C VAL A 133 4.95 2.61 -1.31
N VAL A 134 4.85 2.96 -2.59
CA VAL A 134 3.80 2.48 -3.50
C VAL A 134 3.87 0.95 -3.64
N LYS A 135 5.06 0.37 -3.82
CA LYS A 135 5.22 -1.09 -3.83
C LYS A 135 4.87 -1.73 -2.49
N GLY A 136 5.13 -1.07 -1.37
CA GLY A 136 4.66 -1.53 -0.08
C GLY A 136 3.14 -1.49 0.01
N MET A 137 2.47 -0.48 -0.55
CA MET A 137 1.01 -0.47 -0.62
C MET A 137 0.46 -1.66 -1.42
N CYS A 138 1.18 -2.17 -2.42
CA CYS A 138 0.80 -3.41 -3.11
C CYS A 138 0.76 -4.62 -2.16
N LEU A 139 1.63 -4.65 -1.16
CA LEU A 139 1.73 -5.71 -0.14
C LEU A 139 0.87 -5.43 1.10
N MET A 140 0.20 -4.28 1.16
CA MET A 140 -0.67 -3.91 2.27
C MET A 140 -1.87 -4.85 2.35
N ASN A 141 -2.36 -5.11 3.57
CA ASN A 141 -3.60 -5.85 3.77
C ASN A 141 -4.74 -5.21 2.94
N SER A 142 -5.39 -6.01 2.10
CA SER A 142 -6.42 -5.53 1.16
C SER A 142 -7.62 -4.90 1.86
N GLN A 143 -7.95 -5.32 3.09
CA GLN A 143 -9.03 -4.71 3.87
C GLN A 143 -8.65 -3.29 4.34
N ILE A 144 -7.40 -3.11 4.80
CA ILE A 144 -6.88 -1.79 5.19
C ILE A 144 -6.83 -0.88 3.96
N PHE A 145 -6.28 -1.37 2.84
CA PHE A 145 -6.21 -0.61 1.60
C PHE A 145 -7.61 -0.19 1.12
N ARG A 146 -8.58 -1.12 1.11
CA ARG A 146 -9.98 -0.83 0.73
C ARG A 146 -10.63 0.20 1.65
N LYS A 147 -10.47 0.05 2.97
CA LYS A 147 -11.02 0.96 3.99
C LYS A 147 -10.52 2.38 3.80
N HIS A 148 -9.24 2.54 3.44
CA HIS A 148 -8.58 3.84 3.32
C HIS A 148 -8.41 4.35 1.87
N LEU A 149 -8.91 3.62 0.88
CA LEU A 149 -8.77 3.97 -0.54
C LEU A 149 -9.25 5.39 -0.84
N ARG A 150 -10.36 5.83 -0.24
CA ARG A 150 -10.89 7.20 -0.41
C ARG A 150 -9.87 8.29 -0.07
N GLN A 151 -8.98 8.03 0.90
CA GLN A 151 -7.93 8.95 1.32
C GLN A 151 -6.74 8.93 0.35
N PHE A 152 -6.37 7.75 -0.15
CA PHE A 152 -5.23 7.61 -1.06
C PHE A 152 -5.55 8.03 -2.50
N TYR A 153 -6.79 7.78 -2.94
CA TYR A 153 -7.19 7.85 -4.34
C TYR A 153 -6.83 9.18 -5.02
N PRO A 154 -7.12 10.37 -4.45
CA PRO A 154 -6.76 11.64 -5.10
C PRO A 154 -5.26 11.79 -5.35
N PHE A 155 -4.43 11.29 -4.45
CA PHE A 155 -2.97 11.35 -4.58
C PHE A 155 -2.47 10.33 -5.61
N ILE A 156 -2.99 9.09 -5.56
CA ILE A 156 -2.64 8.05 -6.53
C ILE A 156 -2.97 8.50 -7.95
N THR A 157 -4.16 9.09 -8.17
CA THR A 157 -4.56 9.58 -9.50
C THR A 157 -3.67 10.69 -10.03
N LYS A 158 -3.16 11.58 -9.14
CA LYS A 158 -2.18 12.60 -9.54
C LYS A 158 -0.85 11.96 -9.97
N LEU A 159 -0.43 10.89 -9.31
CA LEU A 159 0.83 10.19 -9.62
C LEU A 159 0.80 9.41 -10.93
N VAL A 160 -0.38 9.11 -11.50
CA VAL A 160 -0.49 8.50 -12.84
C VAL A 160 0.18 9.38 -13.90
N CYS A 161 0.13 10.70 -13.73
CA CYS A 161 0.74 11.67 -14.63
C CYS A 161 2.14 12.13 -14.19
N CYS A 162 2.75 11.47 -13.20
CA CYS A 162 4.08 11.83 -12.70
C CYS A 162 5.13 11.70 -13.80
N ASP A 163 6.07 12.64 -13.90
CA ASP A 163 7.16 12.59 -14.90
C ASP A 163 8.11 11.41 -14.71
N GLN A 164 8.20 10.89 -13.48
CA GLN A 164 9.08 9.77 -13.14
C GLN A 164 8.47 8.43 -13.57
N MET A 165 9.06 7.83 -14.61
CA MET A 165 8.63 6.54 -15.18
C MET A 165 8.51 5.43 -14.12
N ASP A 166 9.47 5.33 -13.20
CA ASP A 166 9.48 4.28 -12.17
C ASP A 166 8.29 4.42 -11.20
N VAL A 167 7.91 5.66 -10.87
CA VAL A 167 6.75 5.95 -10.03
C VAL A 167 5.48 5.52 -10.74
N ARG A 168 5.33 5.86 -12.03
CA ARG A 168 4.18 5.42 -12.83
C ARG A 168 4.08 3.90 -12.92
N GLY A 169 5.22 3.23 -13.11
CA GLY A 169 5.30 1.76 -13.10
C GLY A 169 4.80 1.17 -11.78
N ALA A 170 5.27 1.69 -10.65
CA ALA A 170 4.81 1.24 -9.33
C ALA A 170 3.32 1.49 -9.09
N VAL A 171 2.77 2.61 -9.57
CA VAL A 171 1.32 2.89 -9.49
C VAL A 171 0.53 1.91 -10.35
N GLY A 172 1.04 1.53 -11.53
CA GLY A 172 0.45 0.48 -12.36
C GLY A 172 0.41 -0.88 -11.66
N ASP A 173 1.50 -1.26 -10.97
CA ASP A 173 1.54 -2.47 -10.15
C ASP A 173 0.50 -2.42 -9.02
N LEU A 174 0.38 -1.26 -8.35
CA LEU A 174 -0.61 -1.05 -7.27
C LEU A 174 -2.03 -1.23 -7.77
N PHE A 175 -2.37 -0.64 -8.91
CA PHE A 175 -3.68 -0.82 -9.53
C PHE A 175 -3.94 -2.28 -9.87
N SER A 176 -2.96 -2.96 -10.46
CA SER A 176 -3.07 -4.36 -10.86
C SER A 176 -3.31 -5.28 -9.66
N MET A 177 -2.59 -5.08 -8.55
CA MET A 177 -2.67 -5.94 -7.38
C MET A 177 -3.84 -5.61 -6.44
N GLN A 178 -4.07 -4.33 -6.15
CA GLN A 178 -5.04 -3.91 -5.13
C GLN A 178 -6.40 -3.51 -5.71
N LEU A 179 -6.44 -2.77 -6.83
CA LEU A 179 -7.73 -2.32 -7.39
C LEU A 179 -8.42 -3.41 -8.22
N THR A 180 -7.69 -4.23 -8.97
CA THR A 180 -8.30 -5.37 -9.68
C THR A 180 -9.00 -6.33 -8.73
N ALA A 181 -8.44 -6.53 -7.53
CA ALA A 181 -9.05 -7.36 -6.49
C ALA A 181 -10.35 -6.76 -5.90
N LEU A 182 -10.58 -5.46 -6.09
CA LEU A 182 -11.78 -4.76 -5.62
C LEU A 182 -12.88 -4.65 -6.68
N LEU A 183 -12.55 -4.91 -7.95
CA LEU A 183 -13.53 -4.91 -9.03
C LEU A 183 -14.37 -6.20 -8.98
N PRO A 184 -15.68 -6.13 -9.27
CA PRO A 184 -16.49 -7.33 -9.39
C PRO A 184 -15.92 -8.20 -10.51
N GLN A 185 -15.45 -9.40 -10.17
CA GLN A 185 -15.02 -10.37 -11.18
C GLN A 185 -16.20 -10.69 -12.08
N LYS A 186 -15.97 -10.62 -13.39
CA LYS A 186 -16.95 -10.97 -14.41
C LYS A 186 -17.45 -12.37 -14.09
N ILE A 187 -18.72 -12.47 -13.67
CA ILE A 187 -19.40 -13.76 -13.54
C ILE A 187 -19.45 -14.30 -14.97
N ASP A 188 -18.65 -15.32 -15.28
CA ASP A 188 -18.85 -16.12 -16.47
C ASP A 188 -20.20 -16.83 -16.29
N VAL A 189 -21.26 -16.17 -16.76
CA VAL A 189 -22.57 -16.77 -16.90
C VAL A 189 -22.41 -17.87 -17.94
N ALA A 190 -22.33 -19.11 -17.47
CA ALA A 190 -22.41 -20.29 -18.33
C ALA A 190 -23.62 -20.15 -19.27
N PRO A 191 -23.49 -20.45 -20.57
CA PRO A 191 -24.60 -20.32 -21.49
C PRO A 191 -25.74 -21.25 -21.05
N PRO A 192 -27.01 -20.82 -21.15
CA PRO A 192 -28.14 -21.59 -20.69
C PRO A 192 -28.23 -22.90 -21.46
N SER A 193 -28.21 -24.01 -20.71
CA SER A 193 -28.53 -25.35 -21.17
C SER A 193 -30.01 -25.46 -21.50
N SER A 194 -30.41 -25.01 -22.69
CA SER A 194 -31.73 -25.38 -23.23
C SER A 194 -31.77 -25.36 -24.75
N PHE A 195 -31.49 -26.51 -25.37
CA PHE A 195 -32.29 -26.93 -26.52
C PHE A 195 -32.69 -28.38 -26.29
N ALA A 196 -33.96 -28.53 -25.94
CA ALA A 196 -34.63 -29.77 -25.63
C ALA A 196 -34.71 -30.69 -26.85
N ASP A 197 -34.50 -31.98 -26.59
CA ASP A 197 -35.40 -33.07 -26.95
C ASP A 197 -36.50 -32.70 -27.96
N ARG A 198 -36.31 -33.12 -29.22
CA ARG A 198 -37.41 -33.40 -30.14
C ARG A 198 -37.24 -34.79 -30.74
N LYS A 199 -37.84 -35.76 -30.05
CA LYS A 199 -38.64 -36.88 -30.57
C LYS A 199 -38.10 -37.59 -31.84
N SER A 200 -37.39 -38.70 -31.63
CA SER A 200 -37.51 -39.85 -32.52
C SER A 200 -38.76 -40.64 -32.12
N VAL A 201 -39.90 -40.35 -32.78
CA VAL A 201 -41.06 -41.25 -32.80
C VAL A 201 -40.93 -42.07 -34.08
N GLY A 202 -40.73 -43.37 -33.90
CA GLY A 202 -40.64 -44.33 -34.99
C GLY A 202 -41.96 -44.42 -35.77
N ILE A 203 -41.83 -44.58 -37.08
CA ILE A 203 -42.90 -45.08 -37.95
C ILE A 203 -42.35 -46.34 -38.59
N ALA A 204 -42.78 -47.49 -38.07
CA ALA A 204 -42.78 -48.74 -38.79
C ALA A 204 -44.15 -48.87 -39.44
N LEU A 205 -44.19 -49.14 -40.75
CA LEU A 205 -45.27 -49.87 -41.40
C LEU A 205 -44.72 -50.48 -42.71
N GLU A 206 -44.74 -51.81 -42.73
CA GLU A 206 -44.49 -52.70 -43.86
C GLU A 206 -45.55 -52.54 -44.96
N SER A 207 -45.14 -53.05 -46.15
CA SER A 207 -45.90 -53.34 -47.39
C SER A 207 -46.05 -52.21 -48.40
#